data_AF-A0A2G9ZNS8-F1
#
_entry.id   AF-A0A2G9ZNS8-F1
#
_cell.length_a   1.000
_cell.length_b   1.000
_cell.length_c   1.000
_cell.angle_alpha   90.00
_cell.angle_beta   90.00
_cell.angle_gamma   90.00
#
_symmetry.space_group_name_H-M   'P 1'
#
loop_
_entity.id
_entity.type
_entity.pdbx_description
1 polymer ?
#
loop_
_entity_poly.entity_id
_entity_poly.type
_entity_poly.pdbx_seq_one_letter_code
_entity_poly.pdbx_strand_id
1 'polypeptide(L)'
;KLLYKLKGYPEDWIEKRMLGITVRGKLTDEWQKRGAQVERDFEILTAEISQATFGLKPNEHKKLKGLKRENLRDHMDNLELVLTMLGETTTTELHRTNDSKGVPRLKDDARVGGQIAGSARKQIERKLGRSIVSKNNFLLNKPKELK
;
A
#
# COMPACT_ATOMS: atom_id res chain seq x y z
N LYS A 1 -6.12 14.81 -8.49
CA LYS A 1 -5.81 15.97 -7.63
C LYS A 1 -7.07 16.75 -7.20
N LEU A 2 -7.84 17.34 -8.13
CA LEU A 2 -9.04 18.16 -7.81
C LEU A 2 -10.10 17.43 -6.94
N LEU A 3 -10.39 16.15 -7.23
CA LEU A 3 -11.32 15.33 -6.43
C LEU A 3 -10.94 15.27 -4.94
N TYR A 4 -9.65 15.11 -4.63
CA TYR A 4 -9.20 15.02 -3.24
C TYR A 4 -9.18 16.40 -2.55
N LYS A 5 -8.91 17.47 -3.30
CA LYS A 5 -9.07 18.85 -2.80
C LYS A 5 -10.51 19.12 -2.38
N LEU A 6 -11.48 18.75 -3.23
CA LEU A 6 -12.91 18.91 -2.94
C LEU A 6 -13.37 18.08 -1.73
N LYS A 7 -12.71 16.96 -1.45
CA LYS A 7 -12.93 16.14 -0.23
C LYS A 7 -12.17 16.66 1.00
N GLY A 8 -11.48 17.79 0.88
CA GLY A 8 -10.76 18.46 1.97
C GLY A 8 -9.50 17.74 2.44
N TYR A 9 -8.85 16.94 1.60
CA TYR A 9 -7.59 16.31 1.99
C TYR A 9 -6.45 17.35 2.03
N PRO A 10 -5.50 17.27 2.99
CA PRO A 10 -4.32 18.11 3.00
C PRO A 10 -3.49 17.97 1.72
N GLU A 11 -2.91 19.06 1.22
CA GLU A 11 -2.15 19.06 -0.05
C GLU A 11 -0.99 18.06 -0.02
N ASP A 12 -0.28 17.99 1.10
CA ASP A 12 0.86 17.10 1.30
C ASP A 12 0.45 15.62 1.24
N TRP A 13 -0.75 15.29 1.73
CA TRP A 13 -1.32 13.94 1.62
C TRP A 13 -1.72 13.65 0.17
N ILE A 14 -2.32 14.63 -0.52
CA ILE A 14 -2.74 14.47 -1.92
C ILE A 14 -1.53 14.16 -2.80
N GLU A 15 -0.42 14.86 -2.61
CA GLU A 15 0.81 14.63 -3.38
C GLU A 15 1.35 13.20 -3.17
N LYS A 16 1.42 12.74 -1.92
CA LYS A 16 1.81 11.36 -1.60
C LYS A 16 0.86 10.34 -2.23
N ARG A 17 -0.45 10.60 -2.19
CA ARG A 17 -1.45 9.74 -2.80
C ARG A 17 -1.30 9.66 -4.31
N MET A 18 -1.04 10.79 -4.98
CA MET A 18 -0.79 10.85 -6.42
C MET A 18 0.47 10.07 -6.79
N LEU A 19 1.56 10.21 -6.02
CA LEU A 19 2.77 9.41 -6.22
C LEU A 19 2.48 7.92 -6.06
N GLY A 20 1.70 7.54 -5.05
CA GLY A 20 1.25 6.17 -4.86
C GLY A 20 0.41 5.61 -6.02
N ILE A 21 -0.37 6.43 -6.74
CA ILE A 21 -1.06 6.00 -7.98
C ILE A 21 -0.02 5.65 -9.04
N THR A 22 0.99 6.51 -9.23
CA THR A 22 2.05 6.27 -10.21
C THR A 22 2.87 5.02 -9.89
N VAL A 23 3.26 4.83 -8.62
CA VAL A 23 3.99 3.62 -8.18
C VAL A 23 3.15 2.36 -8.42
N ARG A 24 1.86 2.39 -8.04
CA ARG A 24 0.96 1.26 -8.26
C ARG A 24 0.80 0.92 -9.74
N GLY A 25 0.65 1.94 -10.60
CA GLY A 25 0.55 1.77 -12.05
C GLY A 25 1.78 1.10 -12.66
N LYS A 26 2.98 1.56 -12.27
CA LYS A 26 4.24 0.93 -12.71
C LYS A 26 4.31 -0.54 -12.30
N LEU A 27 3.88 -0.88 -11.08
CA LEU A 27 3.85 -2.26 -10.60
C LEU A 27 2.83 -3.12 -11.36
N THR A 28 1.61 -2.62 -11.63
CA THR A 28 0.63 -3.37 -12.44
C THR A 28 1.13 -3.63 -13.85
N ASP A 29 1.75 -2.62 -14.47
CA ASP A 29 2.27 -2.73 -15.84
C ASP A 29 3.41 -3.76 -15.90
N GLU A 30 4.28 -3.76 -14.88
CA GLU A 30 5.36 -4.75 -14.75
C GLU A 30 4.80 -6.16 -14.58
N TRP A 31 3.76 -6.36 -13.75
CA TRP A 31 3.10 -7.65 -13.59
C TRP A 31 2.46 -8.16 -14.89
N GLN A 32 1.78 -7.27 -15.63
CA GLN A 32 1.19 -7.62 -16.93
C GLN A 32 2.24 -8.13 -17.92
N LYS A 33 3.33 -7.38 -18.06
CA LYS A 33 4.47 -7.74 -18.94
C LYS A 33 5.11 -9.08 -18.56
N ARG A 34 4.97 -9.49 -17.30
CA ARG A 34 5.58 -10.71 -16.73
C ARG A 34 4.61 -11.88 -16.57
N GLY A 35 3.38 -11.76 -17.07
CA GLY A 35 2.45 -12.88 -17.18
C GLY A 35 1.36 -12.96 -16.10
N ALA A 36 1.10 -11.87 -15.35
CA ALA A 36 -0.16 -11.72 -14.63
C ALA A 36 -1.23 -11.18 -15.60
N GLN A 37 -2.36 -11.89 -15.75
CA GLN A 37 -3.32 -11.60 -16.84
C GLN A 37 -4.74 -11.39 -16.33
N VAL A 38 -5.11 -12.05 -15.23
CA VAL A 38 -6.48 -11.98 -14.68
C VAL A 38 -6.50 -11.20 -13.37
N GLU A 39 -7.63 -10.59 -13.04
CA GLU A 39 -7.81 -9.77 -11.84
C GLU A 39 -7.34 -10.49 -10.56
N ARG A 40 -7.62 -11.80 -10.46
CA ARG A 40 -7.20 -12.65 -9.34
C ARG A 40 -5.68 -12.67 -9.14
N ASP A 41 -4.88 -12.56 -10.20
CA ASP A 41 -3.42 -12.51 -10.09
C ASP A 41 -2.98 -11.23 -9.37
N PHE A 42 -3.55 -10.09 -9.78
CA PHE A 42 -3.27 -8.80 -9.15
C PHE A 42 -3.70 -8.79 -7.68
N GLU A 43 -4.84 -9.39 -7.35
CA GLU A 43 -5.31 -9.52 -5.97
C GLU A 43 -4.34 -10.35 -5.12
N ILE A 44 -3.88 -11.50 -5.63
CA ILE A 44 -2.92 -12.36 -4.94
C ILE A 44 -1.61 -11.61 -4.69
N LEU A 45 -1.03 -11.00 -5.72
CA LEU A 45 0.24 -10.29 -5.60
C LEU A 45 0.14 -9.08 -4.66
N THR A 46 -0.97 -8.33 -4.74
CA THR A 46 -1.26 -7.23 -3.80
C THR A 46 -1.41 -7.75 -2.37
N ALA A 47 -2.05 -8.91 -2.18
CA ALA A 47 -2.23 -9.51 -0.87
C ALA A 47 -0.90 -9.97 -0.27
N GLU A 48 0.04 -10.50 -1.05
CA GLU A 48 1.38 -10.85 -0.57
C GLU A 48 2.14 -9.63 -0.06
N ILE A 49 2.18 -8.53 -0.83
CA ILE A 49 2.85 -7.29 -0.43
C ILE A 49 2.21 -6.76 0.87
N SER A 50 0.89 -6.67 0.90
CA SER A 50 0.15 -6.13 2.06
C SER A 50 0.37 -6.99 3.31
N GLN A 51 0.25 -8.32 3.17
CA GLN A 51 0.44 -9.25 4.28
C GLN A 51 1.87 -9.18 4.83
N ALA A 52 2.87 -9.18 3.96
CA ALA A 52 4.26 -9.12 4.38
C ALA A 52 4.63 -7.74 4.99
N THR A 53 4.03 -6.65 4.51
CA THR A 53 4.27 -5.30 5.01
C THR A 53 3.57 -5.05 6.35
N PHE A 54 2.25 -5.26 6.39
CA PHE A 54 1.38 -4.84 7.50
C PHE A 54 0.91 -5.99 8.40
N GLY A 55 1.17 -7.25 8.01
CA GLY A 55 0.61 -8.41 8.69
C GLY A 55 -0.86 -8.64 8.39
N LEU A 56 -1.44 -7.92 7.42
CA LEU A 56 -2.85 -7.98 7.05
C LEU A 56 -3.01 -7.99 5.53
N LYS A 57 -3.96 -8.78 5.03
CA LYS A 57 -4.45 -8.67 3.66
C LYS A 57 -5.27 -7.39 3.49
N PRO A 58 -5.41 -6.86 2.25
CA PRO A 58 -6.15 -5.61 2.01
C PRO A 58 -7.57 -5.61 2.59
N ASN A 59 -8.28 -6.73 2.51
CA ASN A 59 -9.65 -6.85 3.05
C ASN A 59 -9.68 -6.84 4.59
N GLU A 60 -8.67 -7.40 5.24
CA GLU A 60 -8.54 -7.38 6.71
C GLU A 60 -8.16 -5.99 7.19
N HIS A 61 -7.27 -5.31 6.46
CA HIS A 61 -6.89 -3.93 6.73
C HIS A 61 -8.06 -2.96 6.56
N LYS A 62 -8.88 -3.15 5.52
CA LYS A 62 -10.16 -2.43 5.36
C LYS A 62 -11.08 -2.64 6.55
N LYS A 63 -11.27 -3.89 6.99
CA LYS A 63 -12.09 -4.23 8.17
C LYS A 63 -11.55 -3.56 9.44
N LEU A 64 -10.23 -3.57 9.64
CA LEU A 64 -9.58 -2.92 10.79
C LEU A 64 -9.89 -1.42 10.83
N LYS A 65 -9.92 -0.75 9.68
CA LYS A 65 -10.24 0.67 9.53
C LYS A 65 -11.75 0.97 9.43
N GLY A 66 -12.61 -0.03 9.58
CA GLY A 66 -14.07 0.13 9.51
C GLY A 66 -14.61 0.43 8.10
N LEU A 67 -13.85 0.10 7.06
CA LEU A 67 -14.22 0.37 5.66
C LEU A 67 -15.08 -0.76 5.09
N LYS A 68 -16.09 -0.40 4.30
CA LYS A 68 -16.97 -1.36 3.60
C LYS A 68 -16.71 -1.35 2.09
N ARG A 69 -16.82 -0.19 1.46
CA ARG A 69 -16.71 -0.02 -0.01
C ARG A 69 -15.59 0.94 -0.41
N GLU A 70 -15.00 1.61 0.57
CA GLU A 70 -14.02 2.65 0.39
C GLU A 70 -12.65 2.08 -0.05
N ASN A 71 -11.89 2.91 -0.74
CA ASN A 71 -10.52 2.58 -1.13
C ASN A 71 -9.62 2.65 0.11
N LEU A 72 -8.98 1.54 0.48
CA LEU A 72 -8.11 1.47 1.66
C LEU A 72 -7.04 2.58 1.70
N ARG A 73 -6.40 2.88 0.57
CA ARG A 73 -5.29 3.85 0.50
C ARG A 73 -5.76 5.28 0.70
N ASP A 74 -7.04 5.57 0.48
CA ASP A 74 -7.61 6.89 0.76
C ASP A 74 -7.86 7.10 2.28
N HIS A 75 -7.72 6.04 3.10
CA HIS A 75 -7.92 6.05 4.54
C HIS A 75 -6.67 5.60 5.33
N MET A 76 -5.55 5.43 4.63
CA MET A 76 -4.24 5.14 5.22
C MET A 76 -3.58 6.42 5.74
N ASP A 77 -2.90 6.29 6.88
CA ASP A 77 -2.06 7.34 7.44
C ASP A 77 -0.76 7.48 6.63
N ASN A 78 -0.03 8.57 6.86
CA ASN A 78 1.19 8.89 6.09
C ASN A 78 2.23 7.76 6.06
N LEU A 79 2.50 7.12 7.21
CA LEU A 79 3.46 6.00 7.26
C LEU A 79 2.93 4.76 6.54
N GLU A 80 1.63 4.49 6.58
CA GLU A 80 1.03 3.37 5.84
C GLU A 80 1.17 3.58 4.32
N LEU A 81 0.95 4.81 3.83
CA LEU A 81 1.16 5.15 2.42
C LEU A 81 2.62 5.00 1.99
N VAL A 82 3.56 5.52 2.79
CA VAL A 82 5.00 5.44 2.49
C VAL A 82 5.48 3.98 2.47
N LEU A 83 5.08 3.18 3.46
CA LEU A 83 5.44 1.76 3.53
C LEU A 83 4.82 0.96 2.38
N THR A 84 3.60 1.30 1.97
CA THR A 84 2.97 0.70 0.78
C THR A 84 3.82 0.99 -0.46
N MET A 85 4.19 2.25 -0.69
CA MET A 85 5.03 2.62 -1.84
C MET A 85 6.39 1.93 -1.78
N LEU A 86 7.03 1.85 -0.62
CA LEU A 86 8.29 1.13 -0.44
C LEU A 86 8.16 -0.34 -0.86
N GLY A 87 7.13 -1.04 -0.38
CA GLY A 87 6.89 -2.44 -0.74
C GLY A 87 6.65 -2.65 -2.23
N GLU A 88 5.85 -1.77 -2.85
CA GLU A 88 5.51 -1.83 -4.28
C GLU A 88 6.70 -1.51 -5.19
N THR A 89 7.44 -0.44 -4.89
CA THR A 89 8.64 -0.08 -5.64
C THR A 89 9.69 -1.17 -5.51
N THR A 90 9.95 -1.67 -4.30
CA THR A 90 10.93 -2.75 -4.08
C THR A 90 10.53 -4.01 -4.85
N THR A 91 9.26 -4.39 -4.81
CA THR A 91 8.74 -5.54 -5.59
C THR A 91 8.99 -5.37 -7.09
N THR A 92 8.74 -4.18 -7.62
CA THR A 92 8.98 -3.86 -9.05
C THR A 92 10.46 -4.06 -9.41
N GLU A 93 11.36 -3.53 -8.59
CA GLU A 93 12.81 -3.64 -8.83
C GLU A 93 13.31 -5.09 -8.68
N LEU A 94 12.73 -5.87 -7.77
CA LEU A 94 13.02 -7.31 -7.63
C LEU A 94 12.59 -8.09 -8.87
N HIS A 95 11.40 -7.84 -9.41
CA HIS A 95 10.95 -8.49 -10.64
C HIS A 95 11.91 -8.25 -11.81
N ARG A 96 12.42 -7.02 -11.93
CA ARG A 96 13.40 -6.64 -12.96
C ARG A 96 14.75 -7.31 -12.74
N THR A 97 15.24 -7.26 -11.51
CA THR A 97 16.55 -7.82 -11.13
C THR A 97 16.58 -9.33 -11.32
N ASN A 98 15.51 -10.03 -10.93
CA ASN A 98 15.43 -11.49 -10.94
C ASN A 98 14.91 -12.06 -12.27
N ASP A 99 14.58 -11.19 -13.23
CA ASP A 99 13.76 -11.46 -14.42
C ASP A 99 12.61 -12.44 -14.14
N SER A 100 11.85 -12.17 -13.07
CA SER A 100 10.77 -13.05 -12.66
C SER A 100 9.63 -13.03 -13.67
N LYS A 101 9.10 -14.22 -13.98
CA LYS A 101 8.00 -14.44 -14.93
C LYS A 101 7.03 -15.47 -14.37
N GLY A 102 5.75 -15.27 -14.68
CA GLY A 102 4.66 -16.08 -14.16
C GLY A 102 4.34 -15.78 -12.70
N VAL A 103 3.05 -15.91 -12.36
CA VAL A 103 2.51 -15.59 -11.03
C VAL A 103 3.29 -16.24 -9.87
N PRO A 104 3.77 -17.50 -9.94
CA PRO A 104 4.52 -18.09 -8.85
C PRO A 104 5.80 -17.32 -8.48
N ARG A 105 6.64 -16.95 -9.46
CA ARG A 105 7.87 -16.18 -9.18
C ARG A 105 7.57 -14.73 -8.80
N LEU A 106 6.55 -14.12 -9.41
CA LEU A 106 6.10 -12.79 -9.02
C LEU A 106 5.62 -12.77 -7.56
N LYS A 107 4.99 -13.84 -7.10
CA LYS A 107 4.53 -13.98 -5.71
C LYS A 107 5.69 -13.98 -4.72
N ASP A 108 6.81 -14.62 -5.07
CA ASP A 108 7.99 -14.67 -4.20
C ASP A 108 8.66 -13.30 -4.08
N ASP A 109 8.88 -12.61 -5.19
CA ASP A 109 9.40 -11.24 -5.18
C ASP A 109 8.46 -10.26 -4.46
N ALA A 110 7.14 -10.40 -4.64
CA ALA A 110 6.14 -9.58 -3.95
C ALA A 110 6.18 -9.79 -2.43
N ARG A 111 6.38 -11.03 -1.98
CA ARG A 111 6.57 -11.35 -0.57
C ARG A 111 7.86 -10.71 -0.04
N VAL A 112 8.97 -10.81 -0.77
CA VAL A 112 10.26 -10.23 -0.36
C VAL A 112 10.17 -8.69 -0.30
N GLY A 113 9.62 -8.05 -1.32
CA GLY A 113 9.41 -6.60 -1.35
C GLY A 113 8.54 -6.12 -0.18
N GLY A 114 7.46 -6.84 0.12
CA GLY A 114 6.65 -6.59 1.31
C GLY A 114 7.38 -6.86 2.63
N GLN A 115 8.24 -7.87 2.72
CA GLN A 115 9.04 -8.16 3.92
C GLN A 115 10.06 -7.06 4.23
N ILE A 116 10.66 -6.46 3.20
CA ILE A 116 11.57 -5.31 3.35
C ILE A 116 10.80 -4.12 3.95
N ALA A 117 9.64 -3.78 3.38
CA ALA A 117 8.78 -2.73 3.93
C ALA A 117 8.27 -3.08 5.34
N GLY A 118 7.91 -4.34 5.60
CA GLY A 118 7.48 -4.80 6.91
C GLY A 118 8.59 -4.76 7.97
N SER A 119 9.83 -4.99 7.56
CA SER A 119 11.01 -4.85 8.44
C SER A 119 11.25 -3.38 8.77
N ALA A 120 11.14 -2.48 7.80
CA ALA A 120 11.20 -1.04 8.04
C ALA A 120 10.07 -0.60 9.00
N ARG A 121 8.83 -1.04 8.76
CA ARG A 121 7.68 -0.79 9.65
C ARG A 121 7.99 -1.16 11.09
N LYS A 122 8.41 -2.41 11.34
CA LYS A 122 8.71 -2.91 12.68
C LYS A 122 9.83 -2.11 13.36
N GLN A 123 10.85 -1.70 12.61
CA GLN A 123 11.91 -0.85 13.15
C GLN A 123 11.39 0.53 13.56
N ILE A 124 10.55 1.15 12.73
CA ILE A 124 9.91 2.44 13.04
C ILE A 124 9.02 2.31 14.27
N GLU A 125 8.14 1.30 14.33
CA GLU A 125 7.22 1.07 15.46
C GLU A 125 7.97 0.90 16.79
N ARG A 126 9.10 0.17 16.79
CA ARG A 126 9.97 0.02 17.97
C ARG A 126 10.53 1.36 18.46
N LYS A 127 10.86 2.27 17.54
CA LYS A 127 11.39 3.60 17.89
C LYS A 127 10.30 4.59 18.30
N LEU A 128 9.09 4.46 17.73
CA LEU A 128 7.96 5.31 18.06
C LEU A 128 7.19 4.85 19.31
N GLY A 129 7.35 3.60 19.75
CA GLY A 129 6.59 3.04 20.87
C GLY A 129 5.10 2.81 20.57
N ARG A 130 4.69 2.85 19.29
CA ARG A 130 3.31 2.62 18.85
C ARG A 130 3.25 1.90 17.51
N SER A 131 2.15 1.19 17.28
CA SER A 131 1.86 0.54 15.99
C SER A 131 1.55 1.58 14.91
N ILE A 132 2.01 1.32 13.68
CA ILE A 132 1.61 2.05 12.48
C ILE A 132 0.29 1.48 11.95
N VAL A 133 0.10 0.17 12.03
CA VAL A 133 -1.17 -0.49 11.68
C VAL A 133 -2.14 -0.30 12.82
N SER A 134 -3.18 0.50 12.61
CA SER A 134 -4.16 0.82 13.65
C SER A 134 -5.57 0.97 13.07
N LYS A 135 -6.56 1.04 13.97
CA LYS A 135 -7.95 1.35 13.63
C LYS A 135 -8.15 2.80 13.22
N ASN A 136 -7.15 3.67 13.39
CA ASN A 136 -7.25 5.07 13.03
C ASN A 136 -7.54 5.21 11.54
N ASN A 137 -8.52 6.05 11.23
CA ASN A 137 -8.93 6.36 9.88
C ASN A 137 -8.63 7.84 9.64
N PHE A 138 -7.72 8.11 8.70
CA PHE A 138 -7.23 9.45 8.41
C PHE A 138 -8.35 10.49 8.21
N LEU A 139 -9.48 10.07 7.63
CA LEU A 139 -10.62 10.95 7.39
C LEU A 139 -11.55 11.16 8.59
N LEU A 140 -11.63 10.20 9.51
CA LEU A 140 -12.51 10.31 10.69
C LEU A 140 -11.87 11.14 11.81
N ASN A 141 -10.55 11.29 11.80
CA ASN A 141 -9.79 12.00 12.83
C ASN A 141 -9.51 13.47 12.47
N LYS A 142 -10.19 14.06 11.49
CA LYS A 142 -10.11 15.51 11.30
C LYS A 142 -10.69 16.18 12.54
N PRO A 143 -9.96 17.09 13.22
CA PRO A 143 -10.63 18.07 14.06
C PRO A 143 -11.72 18.69 13.22
N LYS A 144 -12.97 18.71 13.70
CA LYS A 144 -13.92 19.68 13.17
C LYS A 144 -13.21 21.01 13.32
N GLU A 145 -12.84 21.65 12.21
CA GLU A 145 -12.51 23.07 12.25
C GLU A 145 -13.70 23.72 12.92
N LEU A 146 -13.48 24.20 14.15
CA LEU A 146 -14.40 25.07 14.84
C LEU A 146 -14.58 26.26 13.89
N LYS A 147 -15.74 26.31 13.24
CA LYS A 147 -16.22 27.53 12.61
C LYS A 147 -16.44 28.59 13.67
#